data_AF-A0A7K0P2Z3-F1
#
_entry.id   AF-A0A7K0P2Z3-F1
#
_cell.length_a   1.000
_cell.length_b   1.000
_cell.length_c   1.000
_cell.angle_alpha   90.00
_cell.angle_beta   90.00
_cell.angle_gamma   90.00
#
_symmetry.space_group_name_H-M   'P 1'
#
loop_
_entity.id
_entity.type
_entity.pdbx_description
1 polymer ?
#
loop_
_entity_poly.entity_id
_entity_poly.type
_entity_poly.pdbx_seq_one_letter_code
_entity_poly.pdbx_strand_id
1 'polypeptide(L)'
;MTEAFVTDRRAMELALEAARRPARRPHPNPRVGAVIVSREGEVVGVGHHRAAGQPHAEIEALTVAGDAARGGTAVVTLEPCAHAGRTGPCTAALAEAGVARVVFGQVDPNPIAGGGAAVLGGWGVSVTGALMADECEALNPAWTFAQENARPFVTWKVAATLDGRVAAADGTSRWITGEAARAEVH
;
A
#
# COMPACT_ATOMS: atom_id res chain seq x y z
N MET A 1 -28.85 -15.77 13.43
CA MET A 1 -27.98 -15.54 12.27
C MET A 1 -26.57 -15.46 12.81
N THR A 2 -25.72 -16.44 12.52
CA THR A 2 -24.28 -16.35 12.87
C THR A 2 -23.64 -15.37 11.90
N GLU A 3 -23.31 -14.17 12.38
CA GLU A 3 -22.41 -13.27 11.66
C GLU A 3 -21.09 -13.99 11.39
N ALA A 4 -20.67 -14.01 10.13
CA ALA A 4 -19.45 -14.68 9.72
C ALA A 4 -18.25 -13.80 10.09
N PHE A 5 -17.42 -14.28 11.02
CA PHE A 5 -16.15 -13.66 11.37
C PHE A 5 -15.26 -13.50 10.12
N VAL A 6 -14.79 -12.28 9.87
CA VAL A 6 -13.86 -11.99 8.77
C VAL A 6 -12.48 -12.54 9.13
N THR A 7 -11.93 -13.40 8.26
CA THR A 7 -10.58 -13.94 8.44
C THR A 7 -9.52 -12.90 8.06
N ASP A 8 -8.30 -13.03 8.61
CA ASP A 8 -7.19 -12.14 8.27
C ASP A 8 -6.91 -12.11 6.76
N ARG A 9 -6.99 -13.27 6.10
CA ARG A 9 -6.82 -13.36 4.64
C ARG A 9 -7.89 -12.54 3.91
N ARG A 10 -9.16 -12.67 4.31
CA ARG A 10 -10.24 -11.90 3.68
C ARG A 10 -10.11 -10.40 3.96
N ALA A 11 -9.69 -10.02 5.17
CA ALA A 11 -9.41 -8.62 5.49
C ALA A 11 -8.22 -8.07 4.68
N MET A 12 -7.17 -8.88 4.44
CA MET A 12 -6.03 -8.49 3.60
C MET A 12 -6.44 -8.33 2.13
N GLU A 13 -7.29 -9.21 1.59
CA GLU A 13 -7.88 -9.04 0.25
C GLU A 13 -8.64 -7.71 0.14
N LEU A 14 -9.46 -7.37 1.13
CA LEU A 14 -10.17 -6.08 1.18
C LEU A 14 -9.20 -4.88 1.28
N ALA A 15 -8.10 -5.02 2.02
CA ALA A 15 -7.06 -4.01 2.12
C ALA A 15 -6.33 -3.82 0.77
N LEU A 16 -6.02 -4.91 0.06
CA LEU A 16 -5.46 -4.89 -1.30
C LEU A 16 -6.43 -4.23 -2.30
N GLU A 17 -7.73 -4.55 -2.23
CA GLU A 17 -8.77 -3.91 -3.03
C GLU A 17 -8.83 -2.40 -2.76
N ALA A 18 -8.74 -1.98 -1.50
CA ALA A 18 -8.69 -0.57 -1.13
C ALA A 18 -7.43 0.13 -1.66
N ALA A 19 -6.26 -0.50 -1.55
CA ALA A 19 -4.98 0.04 -2.04
C ALA A 19 -4.95 0.25 -3.57
N ARG A 20 -5.72 -0.56 -4.31
CA ARG A 20 -5.87 -0.46 -5.77
C ARG A 20 -6.77 0.69 -6.22
N ARG A 21 -7.52 1.33 -5.30
CA ARG A 21 -8.37 2.47 -5.65
C ARG A 21 -7.53 3.62 -6.24
N PRO A 22 -8.12 4.48 -7.10
CA PRO A 22 -7.39 5.59 -7.71
C PRO A 22 -6.84 6.55 -6.65
N ALA A 23 -5.51 6.71 -6.63
CA ALA A 23 -4.82 7.69 -5.80
C ALA A 23 -4.27 8.80 -6.70
N ARG A 24 -4.36 10.07 -6.24
CA ARG A 24 -3.76 11.19 -6.95
C ARG A 24 -2.27 11.23 -6.62
N ARG A 25 -1.42 10.93 -7.61
CA ARG A 25 0.06 11.00 -7.52
C ARG A 25 0.57 10.43 -6.17
N PRO A 26 0.46 9.11 -5.95
CA PRO A 26 0.92 8.50 -4.70
C PRO A 26 2.41 8.76 -4.49
N HIS A 27 3.22 8.69 -5.56
CA HIS A 27 4.65 9.01 -5.52
C HIS A 27 4.92 10.39 -4.89
N PRO A 28 5.84 10.49 -3.92
CA PRO A 28 6.86 9.50 -3.54
C PRO A 28 6.40 8.39 -2.56
N ASN A 29 5.16 8.42 -2.09
CA ASN A 29 4.63 7.45 -1.13
C ASN A 29 4.11 6.16 -1.81
N PRO A 30 4.15 5.01 -1.11
CA PRO A 30 3.56 3.77 -1.60
C PRO A 30 2.03 3.82 -1.58
N ARG A 31 1.40 2.98 -2.39
CA ARG A 31 0.00 2.61 -2.23
C ARG A 31 -0.13 1.71 -1.01
N VAL A 32 -1.00 2.08 -0.09
CA VAL A 32 -1.29 1.28 1.11
C VAL A 32 -2.80 1.21 1.28
N GLY A 33 -3.30 0.06 1.68
CA GLY A 33 -4.66 -0.15 2.13
C GLY A 33 -4.68 -0.70 3.55
N ALA A 34 -5.72 -0.35 4.31
CA ALA A 34 -5.91 -0.80 5.68
C ALA A 34 -7.37 -1.12 5.94
N VAL A 35 -7.61 -2.14 6.74
CA VAL A 35 -8.93 -2.58 7.20
C VAL A 35 -8.88 -2.73 8.73
N ILE A 36 -9.89 -2.22 9.42
CA ILE A 36 -10.10 -2.46 10.85
C ILE A 36 -11.20 -3.50 11.00
N VAL A 37 -10.88 -4.59 11.70
CA VAL A 37 -11.81 -5.64 12.10
C VAL A 37 -12.09 -5.49 13.59
N SER A 38 -13.35 -5.41 14.00
CA SER A 38 -13.76 -5.29 15.40
C SER A 38 -13.42 -6.55 16.21
N ARG A 39 -13.60 -6.49 17.53
CA ARG A 39 -13.44 -7.66 18.40
C ARG A 39 -14.47 -8.76 18.09
N GLU A 40 -15.61 -8.35 17.55
CA GLU A 40 -16.71 -9.20 17.11
C GLU A 40 -16.45 -9.82 15.72
N GLY A 41 -15.33 -9.48 15.07
CA GLY A 41 -14.92 -10.06 13.79
C GLY A 41 -15.51 -9.38 12.56
N GLU A 42 -16.04 -8.17 12.70
CA GLU A 42 -16.68 -7.43 11.62
C GLU A 42 -15.77 -6.36 11.05
N VAL A 43 -15.87 -6.07 9.76
CA VAL A 43 -15.15 -4.93 9.15
C VAL A 43 -15.84 -3.64 9.55
N VAL A 44 -15.16 -2.83 10.36
CA VAL A 44 -15.68 -1.56 10.89
C VAL A 44 -14.98 -0.34 10.32
N GLY A 45 -13.86 -0.51 9.62
CA GLY A 45 -13.18 0.58 8.94
C GLY A 45 -12.38 0.11 7.73
N VAL A 46 -12.35 0.92 6.68
CA VAL A 46 -11.53 0.68 5.48
C VAL A 46 -10.91 1.99 5.04
N GLY A 47 -9.62 2.00 4.78
CA GLY A 47 -8.85 3.17 4.36
C GLY A 47 -7.80 2.83 3.30
N HIS A 48 -7.37 3.85 2.56
CA HIS A 48 -6.26 3.75 1.61
C HIS A 48 -5.55 5.09 1.47
N HIS A 49 -4.25 5.06 1.20
CA HIS A 49 -3.50 6.31 1.02
C HIS A 49 -3.90 7.00 -0.30
N ARG A 50 -4.56 8.16 -0.20
CA ARG A 50 -5.15 8.86 -1.37
C ARG A 50 -4.16 9.70 -2.17
N ALA A 51 -3.16 10.30 -1.51
CA ALA A 51 -2.14 11.16 -2.13
C ALA A 51 -1.03 11.51 -1.15
N ALA A 52 0.18 11.81 -1.64
CA ALA A 52 1.28 12.25 -0.79
C ALA A 52 0.90 13.47 0.08
N GLY A 53 1.19 13.39 1.39
CA GLY A 53 0.84 14.41 2.38
C GLY A 53 -0.60 14.37 2.90
N GLN A 54 -1.43 13.46 2.39
CA GLN A 54 -2.73 13.11 3.00
C GLN A 54 -2.56 12.02 4.05
N PRO A 55 -3.59 11.75 4.90
CA PRO A 55 -3.55 10.66 5.86
C PRO A 55 -3.13 9.33 5.22
N HIS A 56 -2.38 8.53 5.97
CA HIS A 56 -2.07 7.15 5.61
C HIS A 56 -3.33 6.28 5.71
N ALA A 57 -3.26 5.07 5.14
CA ALA A 57 -4.41 4.17 5.07
C ALA A 57 -4.96 3.82 6.47
N GLU A 58 -4.06 3.60 7.42
CA GLU A 58 -4.36 3.26 8.81
C GLU A 58 -5.14 4.38 9.49
N ILE A 59 -4.77 5.64 9.25
CA ILE A 59 -5.46 6.80 9.83
C ILE A 59 -6.87 6.92 9.26
N GLU A 60 -7.04 6.73 7.95
CA GLU A 60 -8.36 6.75 7.32
C GLU A 60 -9.24 5.59 7.85
N ALA A 61 -8.69 4.38 7.94
CA ALA A 61 -9.42 3.22 8.43
C ALA A 61 -9.83 3.38 9.90
N LEU A 62 -8.94 3.89 10.76
CA LEU A 62 -9.24 4.21 12.16
C LEU A 62 -10.30 5.32 12.29
N THR A 63 -10.24 6.34 11.44
CA THR A 63 -11.25 7.42 11.43
C THR A 63 -12.63 6.88 11.11
N VAL A 64 -12.73 5.94 10.16
CA VAL A 64 -14.01 5.28 9.83
C VAL A 64 -14.48 4.36 10.96
N ALA A 65 -13.56 3.60 11.58
CA ALA A 65 -13.89 2.67 12.64
C ALA A 65 -14.31 3.33 13.97
N GLY A 66 -13.71 4.49 14.30
CA GLY A 66 -13.91 5.14 15.59
C GLY A 66 -13.63 4.19 16.76
N ASP A 67 -14.49 4.22 17.77
CA ASP A 67 -14.35 3.41 18.98
C ASP A 67 -14.43 1.89 18.72
N ALA A 68 -15.01 1.46 17.60
CA ALA A 68 -15.12 0.05 17.24
C ALA A 68 -13.75 -0.60 16.89
N ALA A 69 -12.70 0.21 16.71
CA ALA A 69 -11.34 -0.28 16.55
C ALA A 69 -10.76 -0.88 17.83
N ARG A 70 -11.26 -0.48 19.01
CA ARG A 70 -10.71 -0.86 20.30
C ARG A 70 -10.86 -2.36 20.55
N GLY A 71 -9.75 -3.02 20.86
CA GLY A 71 -9.67 -4.46 21.04
C GLY A 71 -9.73 -5.27 19.74
N GLY A 72 -9.85 -4.60 18.59
CA GLY A 72 -9.92 -5.21 17.27
C GLY A 72 -8.55 -5.52 16.67
N THR A 73 -8.58 -5.86 15.37
CA THR A 73 -7.40 -6.13 14.54
C THR A 73 -7.31 -5.10 13.41
N ALA A 74 -6.15 -4.47 13.23
CA ALA A 74 -5.85 -3.72 12.02
C ALA A 74 -5.09 -4.61 11.02
N VAL A 75 -5.56 -4.67 9.78
CA VAL A 75 -4.95 -5.43 8.69
C VAL A 75 -4.46 -4.45 7.63
N VAL A 76 -3.16 -4.42 7.35
CA VAL A 76 -2.52 -3.36 6.54
C VAL A 76 -1.61 -3.97 5.47
N THR A 77 -1.65 -3.47 4.23
CA THR A 77 -0.88 -4.07 3.13
C THR A 77 0.64 -3.86 3.24
N LEU A 78 1.09 -2.89 4.04
CA LEU A 78 2.49 -2.55 4.29
C LEU A 78 2.69 -2.41 5.81
N GLU A 79 3.87 -2.74 6.31
CA GLU A 79 4.22 -2.55 7.73
C GLU A 79 3.93 -1.08 8.15
N PRO A 80 3.18 -0.84 9.25
CA PRO A 80 2.85 0.51 9.69
C PRO A 80 4.08 1.33 10.02
N CYS A 81 4.11 2.60 9.59
CA CYS A 81 5.32 3.41 9.74
C CYS A 81 5.63 3.76 11.22
N ALA A 82 6.88 3.56 11.63
CA ALA A 82 7.36 3.85 12.98
C ALA A 82 7.78 5.31 13.22
N HIS A 83 8.08 6.04 12.15
CA HIS A 83 8.62 7.40 12.20
C HIS A 83 7.51 8.46 12.09
N ALA A 84 7.74 9.62 12.71
CA ALA A 84 6.93 10.79 12.50
C ALA A 84 7.35 11.47 11.19
N GLY A 85 6.48 11.43 10.18
CA GLY A 85 6.62 12.18 8.94
C GLY A 85 5.95 13.54 9.03
N ARG A 86 5.17 13.90 8.01
CA ARG A 86 4.27 15.08 8.03
C ARG A 86 3.02 14.84 8.88
N THR A 87 2.63 13.57 9.03
CA THR A 87 1.61 13.08 9.95
C THR A 87 2.31 12.31 11.08
N GLY A 88 1.67 12.20 12.25
CA GLY A 88 2.17 11.33 13.33
C GLY A 88 2.32 9.87 12.87
N PRO A 89 3.15 9.06 13.56
CA PRO A 89 3.40 7.68 13.17
C PRO A 89 2.13 6.83 13.27
N CYS A 90 1.90 5.98 12.27
CA CYS A 90 0.72 5.10 12.23
C CYS A 90 0.72 4.11 13.38
N THR A 91 1.90 3.68 13.84
CA THR A 91 2.01 2.84 15.04
C THR A 91 1.37 3.51 16.25
N ALA A 92 1.61 4.81 16.50
CA ALA A 92 1.05 5.55 17.64
C ALA A 92 -0.48 5.60 17.55
N ALA A 93 -1.00 5.98 16.39
CA ALA A 93 -2.44 6.03 16.17
C ALA A 93 -3.12 4.66 16.40
N LEU A 94 -2.52 3.56 15.94
CA LEU A 94 -3.04 2.21 16.16
C LEU A 94 -3.07 1.82 17.64
N ALA A 95 -1.98 2.10 18.37
CA ALA A 95 -1.90 1.80 19.80
C ALA A 95 -2.82 2.68 20.64
N GLU A 96 -2.90 3.99 20.35
CA GLU A 96 -3.79 4.93 21.02
C GLU A 96 -5.27 4.60 20.77
N ALA A 97 -5.61 4.12 19.57
CA ALA A 97 -6.95 3.60 19.27
C ALA A 97 -7.29 2.32 20.03
N GLY A 98 -6.31 1.70 20.70
CA GLY A 98 -6.49 0.49 21.49
C GLY A 98 -6.66 -0.76 20.64
N VAL A 99 -6.11 -0.78 19.42
CA VAL A 99 -6.06 -1.99 18.58
C VAL A 99 -5.25 -3.07 19.33
N ALA A 100 -5.81 -4.28 19.44
CA ALA A 100 -5.15 -5.37 20.15
C ALA A 100 -4.14 -6.12 19.27
N ARG A 101 -4.38 -6.13 17.95
CA ARG A 101 -3.58 -6.89 17.01
C ARG A 101 -3.39 -6.16 15.68
N VAL A 102 -2.20 -6.28 15.09
CA VAL A 102 -1.89 -5.80 13.75
C VAL A 102 -1.45 -6.98 12.89
N VAL A 103 -2.04 -7.11 11.70
CA VAL A 103 -1.61 -8.03 10.66
C VAL A 103 -1.11 -7.22 9.47
N PHE A 104 0.10 -7.49 8.98
CA PHE A 104 0.63 -6.76 7.83
C PHE A 104 1.10 -7.65 6.69
N GLY A 105 1.08 -7.08 5.49
CA GLY A 105 1.47 -7.73 4.25
C GLY A 105 2.96 -7.67 3.98
N GLN A 106 3.41 -6.62 3.30
CA GLN A 106 4.83 -6.39 2.99
C GLN A 106 5.56 -5.79 4.20
N VAL A 107 6.78 -6.27 4.52
CA VAL A 107 7.71 -5.60 5.45
C VAL A 107 8.21 -4.29 4.81
N ASP A 108 8.26 -3.18 5.54
CA ASP A 108 8.67 -1.91 4.95
C ASP A 108 10.20 -1.90 4.67
N PRO A 109 10.64 -1.88 3.39
CA PRO A 109 12.07 -1.85 3.05
C PRO A 109 12.73 -0.49 3.35
N ASN A 110 11.95 0.54 3.72
CA ASN A 110 12.47 1.85 4.03
C ASN A 110 13.24 1.86 5.37
N PRO A 111 14.55 2.16 5.37
CA PRO A 111 15.37 2.12 6.58
C PRO A 111 14.97 3.17 7.63
N ILE A 112 14.22 4.22 7.24
CA ILE A 112 13.74 5.26 8.14
C ILE A 112 12.34 4.91 8.67
N ALA A 113 11.52 4.21 7.88
CA ALA A 113 10.10 4.04 8.16
C ALA A 113 9.71 2.67 8.72
N GLY A 114 10.50 1.62 8.43
CA GLY A 114 10.29 0.28 8.93
C GLY A 114 10.56 0.14 10.44
N GLY A 115 10.33 -1.07 10.95
CA GLY A 115 10.45 -1.38 12.38
C GLY A 115 9.17 -1.08 13.18
N GLY A 116 8.07 -0.76 12.52
CA GLY A 116 6.78 -0.53 13.15
C GLY A 116 6.24 -1.75 13.89
N ALA A 117 6.52 -2.95 13.41
CA ALA A 117 6.16 -4.19 14.10
C ALA A 117 6.81 -4.28 15.50
N ALA A 118 8.08 -3.89 15.62
CA ALA A 118 8.79 -3.87 16.90
C ALA A 118 8.26 -2.78 17.83
N VAL A 119 7.97 -1.57 17.29
CA VAL A 119 7.39 -0.46 18.07
C VAL A 119 6.01 -0.85 18.64
N LEU A 120 5.14 -1.43 17.82
CA LEU A 120 3.82 -1.90 18.24
C LEU A 120 3.91 -3.01 19.31
N GLY A 121 4.84 -3.96 19.13
CA GLY A 121 5.12 -4.99 20.13
C GLY A 121 5.58 -4.40 21.47
N GLY A 122 6.40 -3.34 21.45
CA GLY A 122 6.81 -2.60 22.64
C GLY A 122 5.66 -1.92 23.39
N TRP A 123 4.53 -1.69 22.73
CA TRP A 123 3.29 -1.16 23.33
C TRP A 123 2.25 -2.23 23.64
N GLY A 124 2.63 -3.52 23.55
CA GLY A 124 1.76 -4.64 23.89
C GLY A 124 0.74 -5.02 22.80
N VAL A 125 0.88 -4.48 21.58
CA VAL A 125 0.06 -4.87 20.43
C VAL A 125 0.62 -6.16 19.84
N SER A 126 -0.23 -7.17 19.64
CA SER A 126 0.18 -8.41 18.96
C SER A 126 0.40 -8.14 17.47
N VAL A 127 1.56 -8.48 16.91
CA VAL A 127 1.84 -8.22 15.49
C VAL A 127 2.09 -9.53 14.75
N THR A 128 1.47 -9.69 13.58
CA THR A 128 1.66 -10.84 12.68
C THR A 128 1.97 -10.36 11.28
N GLY A 129 3.06 -10.83 10.69
CA GLY A 129 3.40 -10.60 9.29
C GLY A 129 4.54 -11.52 8.88
N ALA A 130 4.81 -11.71 7.58
CA ALA A 130 4.11 -11.14 6.42
C ALA A 130 2.94 -12.04 5.95
N LEU A 131 1.74 -11.49 5.78
CA LEU A 131 0.57 -12.21 5.23
C LEU A 131 0.29 -11.77 3.78
N MET A 132 0.24 -12.71 2.82
CA MET A 132 0.05 -12.38 1.39
C MET A 132 1.15 -11.42 0.88
N ALA A 133 2.40 -11.70 1.26
CA ALA A 133 3.56 -10.84 0.97
C ALA A 133 3.69 -10.55 -0.53
N ASP A 134 3.65 -11.59 -1.37
CA ASP A 134 3.79 -11.48 -2.83
C ASP A 134 2.72 -10.55 -3.43
N GLU A 135 1.46 -10.68 -3.00
CA GLU A 135 0.37 -9.83 -3.47
C GLU A 135 0.47 -8.39 -2.98
N CYS A 136 1.00 -8.18 -1.78
CA CYS A 136 1.24 -6.85 -1.22
C CYS A 136 2.44 -6.16 -1.87
N GLU A 137 3.54 -6.86 -2.10
CA GLU A 137 4.72 -6.35 -2.81
C GLU A 137 4.40 -5.95 -4.25
N ALA A 138 3.52 -6.71 -4.91
CA ALA A 138 3.04 -6.40 -6.25
C ALA A 138 2.24 -5.08 -6.36
N LEU A 139 1.81 -4.46 -5.25
CA LEU A 139 1.18 -3.13 -5.29
C LEU A 139 2.16 -2.02 -5.67
N ASN A 140 3.43 -2.17 -5.31
CA ASN A 140 4.40 -1.08 -5.29
C ASN A 140 5.76 -1.45 -5.92
N PRO A 141 5.84 -2.16 -7.06
CA PRO A 141 7.10 -2.73 -7.55
C PRO A 141 8.19 -1.67 -7.79
N ALA A 142 7.82 -0.53 -8.37
CA ALA A 142 8.77 0.55 -8.62
C ALA A 142 9.24 1.25 -7.34
N TRP A 143 8.36 1.38 -6.34
CA TRP A 143 8.69 2.00 -5.05
C TRP A 143 9.56 1.05 -4.21
N THR A 144 9.16 -0.22 -4.09
CA THR A 144 9.92 -1.26 -3.36
C THR A 144 11.33 -1.37 -3.92
N PHE A 145 11.46 -1.47 -5.25
CA PHE A 145 12.76 -1.48 -5.92
C PHE A 145 13.62 -0.26 -5.54
N ALA A 146 13.02 0.94 -5.56
CA ALA A 146 13.74 2.16 -5.28
C ALA A 146 14.24 2.24 -3.83
N GLN A 147 13.45 1.75 -2.88
CA GLN A 147 13.81 1.69 -1.47
C GLN A 147 14.96 0.69 -1.23
N GLU A 148 14.87 -0.51 -1.79
CA GLU A 148 15.87 -1.58 -1.57
C GLU A 148 17.20 -1.28 -2.26
N ASN A 149 17.17 -0.64 -3.44
CA ASN A 149 18.35 -0.47 -4.28
C ASN A 149 18.93 0.96 -4.23
N ALA A 150 18.30 1.87 -3.47
CA ALA A 150 18.65 3.28 -3.38
C ALA A 150 18.82 3.95 -4.77
N ARG A 151 18.02 3.53 -5.76
CA ARG A 151 18.07 4.03 -7.15
C ARG A 151 16.71 3.87 -7.83
N PRO A 152 16.35 4.70 -8.83
CA PRO A 152 15.03 4.64 -9.44
C PRO A 152 14.78 3.33 -10.19
N PHE A 153 13.52 2.88 -10.17
CA PHE A 153 13.03 1.88 -11.12
C PHE A 153 12.88 2.53 -12.50
N VAL A 154 13.49 1.93 -13.52
CA VAL A 154 13.53 2.49 -14.88
C VAL A 154 12.78 1.60 -15.84
N THR A 155 11.70 2.13 -16.42
CA THR A 155 11.03 1.53 -17.58
C THR A 155 11.56 2.16 -18.84
N TRP A 156 12.21 1.37 -19.71
CA TRP A 156 12.59 1.83 -21.05
C TRP A 156 11.55 1.37 -22.07
N LYS A 157 10.84 2.34 -22.68
CA LYS A 157 9.86 2.08 -23.73
C LYS A 157 10.41 2.52 -25.09
N VAL A 158 10.30 1.64 -26.09
CA VAL A 158 10.68 1.92 -27.48
C VAL A 158 9.50 1.58 -28.40
N ALA A 159 9.29 2.38 -29.43
CA ALA A 159 8.41 2.07 -30.56
C ALA A 159 9.27 2.04 -31.82
N ALA A 160 9.26 0.92 -32.54
CA ALA A 160 10.11 0.71 -33.70
C ALA A 160 9.35 -0.05 -34.81
N THR A 161 9.86 0.03 -36.03
CA THR A 161 9.48 -0.84 -37.14
C THR A 161 9.91 -2.28 -36.88
N LEU A 162 9.42 -3.23 -37.69
CA LEU A 162 9.77 -4.65 -37.57
C LEU A 162 11.30 -4.90 -37.73
N ASP A 163 11.98 -4.07 -38.51
CA ASP A 163 13.44 -4.08 -38.69
C ASP A 163 14.20 -3.20 -37.68
N GLY A 164 13.54 -2.76 -36.60
CA GLY A 164 14.19 -2.11 -35.46
C GLY A 164 14.51 -0.63 -35.63
N ARG A 165 13.82 0.09 -36.52
CA ARG A 165 14.04 1.52 -36.76
C ARG A 165 13.03 2.38 -36.01
N VAL A 166 13.50 3.48 -35.41
CA VAL A 166 12.67 4.47 -34.69
C VAL A 166 12.39 5.73 -35.51
N ALA A 167 13.03 5.85 -36.68
CA ALA A 167 12.85 6.91 -37.67
C ALA A 167 13.40 6.42 -39.03
N ALA A 168 12.93 7.00 -40.12
CA ALA A 168 13.56 6.86 -41.43
C ALA A 168 14.89 7.64 -41.49
N ALA A 169 15.69 7.42 -42.55
CA ALA A 169 16.99 8.07 -42.71
C ALA A 169 16.91 9.61 -42.81
N ASP A 170 15.76 10.14 -43.23
CA ASP A 170 15.46 11.57 -43.28
C ASP A 170 14.96 12.14 -41.93
N GLY A 171 14.86 11.31 -40.89
CA GLY A 171 14.40 11.69 -39.55
C GLY A 171 12.89 11.65 -39.34
N THR A 172 12.09 11.31 -40.38
CA THR A 172 10.64 11.18 -40.22
C THR A 172 10.29 9.96 -39.36
N SER A 173 9.38 10.13 -38.40
CA SER A 173 9.08 9.11 -37.37
C SER A 173 7.60 9.08 -36.94
N ARG A 174 6.74 9.83 -37.62
CA ARG A 174 5.34 9.91 -37.23
C ARG A 174 4.63 8.59 -37.48
N TRP A 175 3.97 8.11 -36.44
CA TRP A 175 3.01 7.00 -36.52
C TRP A 175 3.60 5.65 -36.95
N ILE A 176 4.85 5.36 -36.54
CA ILE A 176 5.42 4.00 -36.64
C ILE A 176 4.52 2.97 -35.95
N THR A 177 3.99 3.31 -34.78
CA THR A 177 2.97 2.51 -34.08
C THR A 177 1.59 3.14 -34.17
N GLY A 178 0.55 2.31 -34.26
CA GLY A 178 -0.85 2.71 -34.35
C GLY A 178 -1.43 3.35 -33.08
N GLU A 179 -2.70 3.77 -33.14
CA GLU A 179 -3.38 4.48 -32.04
C GLU A 179 -3.50 3.66 -30.76
N ALA A 180 -3.85 2.37 -30.87
CA ALA A 180 -3.93 1.48 -29.72
C ALA A 180 -2.63 1.44 -28.91
N ALA A 181 -1.48 1.27 -29.58
CA ALA A 181 -0.17 1.25 -28.94
C ALA A 181 0.24 2.61 -28.32
N ARG A 182 -0.34 3.72 -28.81
CA ARG A 182 -0.11 5.04 -28.22
C ARG A 182 -1.03 5.30 -27.02
N ALA A 183 -2.25 4.79 -27.05
CA ALA A 183 -3.17 4.85 -25.92
C ALA A 183 -2.65 4.04 -24.73
N GLU A 184 -1.98 2.90 -24.98
CA GLU A 184 -1.41 2.05 -23.94
C GLU A 184 -0.29 2.73 -23.11
N VAL A 185 0.40 3.72 -23.67
CA VAL A 185 1.54 4.38 -23.00
C VAL A 185 1.18 5.71 -22.31
N HIS A 186 -0.10 6.09 -22.26
CA HIS A 186 -0.60 7.31 -21.63
C HIS A 186 -1.34 7.01 -20.32
#